data_AF-A0AAU9X4M0-F1
#
_entry.id   AF-A0AAU9X4M0-F1
#
_cell.length_a   1.000
_cell.length_b   1.000
_cell.length_c   1.000
_cell.angle_alpha   90.00
_cell.angle_beta   90.00
_cell.angle_gamma   90.00
#
_symmetry.space_group_name_H-M   'P 1'
#
loop_
_entity.id
_entity.type
_entity.pdbx_description
1 polymer ?
#
loop_
_entity_poly.entity_id
_entity_poly.type
_entity_poly.pdbx_seq_one_letter_code
_entity_poly.pdbx_strand_id
1 'polypeptide(L)'
;MAGRQTSFFTELFFISQMFLNIATQQCGTGGDLYSIYQMMLKGHTYKTFKFTLGTLECREACLADDRCQSYNVVMFIAICELNNRTKEARPEDFVKDENRYYMAKGPERGNRICKYRIVGKISISVPLGSIFELPAESCEEIEASEGRQAVNGNYWLDFTTSGNSTSARCA
;
A
#
# COMPACT_ATOMS: atom_id res chain seq x y z
N MET A 1 -12.64 -20.72 57.31
CA MET A 1 -11.80 -19.85 56.44
C MET A 1 -11.57 -20.53 55.09
N ALA A 2 -12.64 -20.80 54.33
CA ALA A 2 -12.57 -21.52 53.05
C ALA A 2 -13.20 -20.73 51.88
N GLY A 3 -13.91 -19.63 52.14
CA GLY A 3 -14.54 -18.80 51.09
C GLY A 3 -13.68 -17.65 50.56
N ARG A 4 -12.57 -17.29 51.23
CA ARG A 4 -11.70 -16.19 50.78
C ARG A 4 -10.67 -16.65 49.74
N GLN A 5 -10.20 -17.89 49.83
CA GLN A 5 -9.24 -18.46 48.87
C GLN A 5 -9.87 -18.74 47.50
N THR A 6 -11.12 -19.22 47.48
CA THR A 6 -11.86 -19.49 46.24
C THR A 6 -12.12 -18.22 45.41
N SER A 7 -12.31 -17.06 46.08
CA SER A 7 -12.50 -15.76 45.42
C SER A 7 -11.26 -15.32 44.63
N PHE A 8 -10.07 -15.46 45.24
CA PHE A 8 -8.81 -15.11 44.57
C PHE A 8 -8.54 -15.97 43.34
N PHE A 9 -8.82 -17.28 43.40
CA PHE A 9 -8.67 -18.16 42.24
C PHE A 9 -9.64 -17.82 41.11
N THR A 10 -10.89 -17.44 41.43
CA THR A 10 -11.85 -16.99 40.43
C THR A 10 -11.44 -15.65 39.81
N GLU A 11 -10.97 -14.70 40.61
CA GLU A 11 -10.50 -13.39 40.13
C GLU A 11 -9.25 -13.52 39.24
N LEU A 12 -8.28 -14.36 39.61
CA LEU A 12 -7.10 -14.64 38.78
C LEU A 12 -7.46 -15.30 37.45
N PHE A 13 -8.48 -16.18 37.45
CA PHE A 13 -9.01 -16.80 36.25
C PHE A 13 -9.70 -15.77 35.34
N PHE A 14 -10.48 -14.83 35.88
CA PHE A 14 -11.07 -13.75 35.10
C PHE A 14 -10.03 -12.76 34.56
N ILE A 15 -8.98 -12.47 35.33
CA ILE A 15 -7.86 -11.61 34.89
C ILE A 15 -7.04 -12.32 33.79
N SER A 16 -6.76 -13.62 33.92
CA SER A 16 -6.07 -14.38 32.86
C SER A 16 -6.94 -14.53 31.59
N GLN A 17 -8.27 -14.60 31.74
CA GLN A 17 -9.24 -14.56 30.63
C GLN A 17 -9.28 -13.19 29.95
N MET A 18 -9.08 -12.08 30.67
CA MET A 18 -8.91 -10.76 30.05
C MET A 18 -7.60 -10.67 29.24
N PHE A 19 -6.51 -11.29 29.73
CA PHE A 19 -5.25 -11.34 28.98
C PHE A 19 -5.24 -12.34 27.81
N LEU A 20 -6.05 -13.41 27.86
CA LEU A 20 -6.28 -14.32 26.73
C LEU A 20 -7.11 -13.69 25.59
N ASN A 21 -7.85 -12.61 25.88
CA ASN A 21 -8.63 -11.87 24.89
C ASN A 21 -7.92 -10.62 24.35
N ILE A 22 -6.66 -10.38 24.74
CA ILE A 22 -5.75 -9.66 23.86
C ILE A 22 -5.29 -10.69 22.83
N ALA A 23 -6.20 -11.03 21.92
CA ALA A 23 -5.77 -11.55 20.64
C ALA A 23 -4.77 -10.52 20.12
N THR A 24 -3.49 -10.87 20.12
CA THR A 24 -2.49 -10.20 19.30
C THR A 24 -3.07 -10.22 17.90
N GLN A 25 -3.70 -9.11 17.53
CA GLN A 25 -4.18 -8.88 16.19
C GLN A 25 -2.93 -8.53 15.38
N GLN A 26 -2.06 -9.51 15.20
CA GLN A 26 -1.23 -9.58 14.03
C GLN A 26 -2.21 -9.80 12.88
N CYS A 27 -2.69 -8.69 12.31
CA CYS A 27 -2.91 -8.65 10.87
C CYS A 27 -1.69 -9.34 10.27
N GLY A 28 -1.91 -10.49 9.62
CA GLY A 28 -0.83 -11.34 9.16
C GLY A 28 0.22 -10.49 8.47
N THR A 29 1.46 -10.64 8.90
CA THR A 29 2.69 -10.11 8.29
C THR A 29 2.84 -10.66 6.87
N GLY A 30 2.01 -10.17 5.95
CA GLY A 30 2.03 -10.58 4.55
C GLY A 30 0.71 -10.30 3.88
N GLY A 31 0.61 -9.21 3.13
CA GLY A 31 -0.53 -8.98 2.23
C GLY A 31 -0.53 -7.62 1.54
N ASP A 32 -0.48 -6.53 2.31
CA ASP A 32 -0.96 -5.25 1.76
C ASP A 32 0.15 -4.29 1.34
N LEU A 33 1.36 -4.44 1.89
CA LEU A 33 2.55 -3.72 1.48
C LEU A 33 3.77 -4.60 1.71
N TYR A 34 4.66 -4.68 0.73
CA TYR A 34 6.00 -5.20 0.94
C TYR A 34 6.99 -4.03 0.87
N SER A 35 7.93 -4.02 1.80
CA SER A 35 8.97 -3.00 1.90
C SER A 35 10.28 -3.53 1.36
N ILE A 36 11.02 -2.67 0.65
CA ILE A 36 12.39 -2.97 0.22
C ILE A 36 13.30 -1.89 0.79
N TYR A 37 14.15 -2.30 1.74
CA TYR A 37 15.12 -1.41 2.38
C TYR A 37 16.25 -1.05 1.41
N GLN A 38 16.77 0.17 1.56
CA GLN A 38 17.82 0.77 0.73
C GLN A 38 17.46 0.92 -0.75
N MET A 39 16.18 1.02 -1.05
CA MET A 39 15.69 1.19 -2.42
C MET A 39 14.67 2.31 -2.47
N MET A 40 14.58 2.95 -3.62
CA MET A 40 13.56 3.95 -3.93
C MET A 40 13.14 3.87 -5.39
N LEU A 41 11.92 4.33 -5.68
CA LEU A 41 11.49 4.64 -7.03
C LEU A 41 11.70 6.15 -7.25
N LYS A 42 12.61 6.53 -8.15
CA LYS A 42 12.93 7.95 -8.44
C LYS A 42 12.06 8.50 -9.56
N GLY A 43 11.88 9.82 -9.65
CA GLY A 43 11.22 10.48 -10.79
C GLY A 43 9.70 10.36 -10.85
N HIS A 44 9.09 9.48 -10.06
CA HIS A 44 7.65 9.20 -10.07
C HIS A 44 6.88 9.77 -8.87
N THR A 45 7.53 10.61 -8.06
CA THR A 45 6.93 11.22 -6.88
C THR A 45 6.03 12.39 -7.26
N TYR A 46 4.73 12.29 -6.96
CA TYR A 46 3.76 13.35 -7.24
C TYR A 46 3.30 14.10 -5.97
N LYS A 47 3.61 13.58 -4.78
CA LYS A 47 3.28 14.22 -3.51
C LYS A 47 4.32 13.89 -2.44
N THR A 48 4.79 14.92 -1.74
CA THR A 48 5.75 14.79 -0.64
C THR A 48 5.22 15.48 0.61
N PHE A 49 5.34 14.84 1.77
CA PHE A 49 4.95 15.43 3.05
C PHE A 49 5.75 14.84 4.22
N LYS A 50 5.82 15.58 5.33
CA LYS A 50 6.39 15.07 6.58
C LYS A 50 5.35 14.27 7.33
N PHE A 51 5.77 13.19 7.98
CA PHE A 51 4.91 12.36 8.82
C PHE A 51 5.52 12.15 10.20
N THR A 52 4.73 11.63 11.13
CA THR A 52 5.22 11.29 12.47
C THR A 52 5.83 9.89 12.48
N LEU A 53 7.08 9.74 12.95
CA LEU A 53 7.72 8.42 13.04
C LEU A 53 6.87 7.44 13.84
N GLY A 54 6.69 6.22 13.32
CA GLY A 54 5.87 5.18 13.94
C GLY A 54 4.37 5.26 13.60
N THR A 55 3.91 6.25 12.83
CA THR A 55 2.52 6.31 12.34
C THR A 55 2.37 5.67 10.95
N LEU A 56 1.12 5.41 10.55
CA LEU A 56 0.77 4.85 9.24
C LEU A 56 0.37 5.92 8.22
N GLU A 57 0.66 7.20 8.48
CA GLU A 57 0.22 8.34 7.66
C GLU A 57 0.59 8.19 6.17
N CYS A 58 1.79 7.67 5.87
CA CYS A 58 2.20 7.35 4.51
C CYS A 58 1.25 6.37 3.81
N ARG A 59 0.96 5.26 4.50
CA ARG A 59 0.07 4.20 3.99
C ARG A 59 -1.33 4.75 3.81
N GLU A 60 -1.86 5.46 4.81
CA GLU A 60 -3.21 6.02 4.77
C GLU A 60 -3.36 7.04 3.65
N ALA A 61 -2.38 7.92 3.46
CA ALA A 61 -2.38 8.88 2.35
C ALA A 61 -2.35 8.18 0.98
N CYS A 62 -1.57 7.10 0.84
CA CYS A 62 -1.50 6.32 -0.41
C CYS A 62 -2.78 5.50 -0.68
N LEU A 63 -3.46 5.01 0.36
CA LEU A 63 -4.74 4.31 0.20
C LEU A 63 -5.89 5.28 -0.12
N ALA A 64 -5.81 6.52 0.39
CA ALA A 64 -6.82 7.54 0.14
C ALA A 64 -6.75 8.13 -1.28
N ASP A 65 -5.60 8.11 -1.93
CA ASP A 65 -5.38 8.65 -3.28
C ASP A 65 -5.24 7.51 -4.30
N ASP A 66 -6.19 7.46 -5.25
CA ASP A 66 -6.27 6.41 -6.26
C ASP A 66 -5.08 6.46 -7.24
N ARG A 67 -4.39 7.60 -7.35
CA ARG A 67 -3.15 7.72 -8.15
C ARG A 67 -1.96 7.03 -7.51
N CYS A 68 -1.99 6.80 -6.19
CA CYS A 68 -0.86 6.21 -5.50
C CYS A 68 -0.76 4.72 -5.81
N GLN A 69 0.40 4.31 -6.33
CA GLN A 69 0.76 2.92 -6.64
C GLN A 69 1.91 2.41 -5.77
N SER A 70 2.78 3.31 -5.31
CA SER A 70 3.83 3.01 -4.34
C SER A 70 4.22 4.28 -3.58
N TYR A 71 5.11 4.20 -2.62
CA TYR A 71 5.70 5.38 -1.99
C TYR A 71 7.10 5.08 -1.44
N ASN A 72 7.92 6.13 -1.34
CA ASN A 72 9.21 6.07 -0.64
C ASN A 72 9.06 6.65 0.77
N VAL A 73 9.81 6.10 1.72
CA VAL A 73 9.94 6.62 3.09
C VAL A 73 11.39 6.98 3.35
N VAL A 74 11.67 8.26 3.60
CA VAL A 74 12.99 8.76 3.99
C VAL A 74 13.09 8.74 5.52
N MET A 75 13.77 7.71 6.06
CA MET A 75 13.66 7.36 7.47
C MET A 75 14.16 8.47 8.41
N PHE A 76 15.34 9.04 8.14
CA PHE A 76 16.01 9.97 9.07
C PHE A 76 15.33 11.34 9.19
N ILE A 77 14.52 11.72 8.21
CA ILE A 77 13.87 13.03 8.16
C ILE A 77 12.34 12.93 8.13
N ALA A 78 11.80 11.71 8.29
CA ALA A 78 10.39 11.39 8.32
C ALA A 78 9.61 12.04 7.16
N ILE A 79 10.10 11.82 5.93
CA ILE A 79 9.45 12.29 4.71
C ILE A 79 8.81 11.10 3.98
N CYS A 80 7.57 11.31 3.57
CA CYS A 80 6.82 10.44 2.69
C CYS A 80 6.81 10.99 1.28
N GLU A 81 7.05 10.15 0.28
CA GLU A 81 6.98 10.49 -1.14
C GLU A 81 6.05 9.52 -1.84
N LEU A 82 4.82 9.94 -2.14
CA LEU A 82 3.86 9.11 -2.87
C LEU A 82 4.21 9.09 -4.35
N ASN A 83 4.20 7.89 -4.92
CA ASN A 83 4.53 7.62 -6.30
C ASN A 83 3.33 7.09 -7.07
N ASN A 84 3.19 7.51 -8.32
CA ASN A 84 2.14 7.08 -9.23
C ASN A 84 2.50 5.84 -10.04
N ARG A 85 3.69 5.27 -9.84
CA ARG A 85 4.18 4.05 -10.50
C ARG A 85 4.67 3.03 -9.48
N THR A 86 4.83 1.80 -9.95
CA THR A 86 5.46 0.69 -9.23
C THR A 86 6.86 0.43 -9.80
N LYS A 87 7.67 -0.35 -9.09
CA LYS A 87 8.97 -0.82 -9.62
C LYS A 87 8.83 -1.79 -10.79
N GLU A 88 7.67 -2.44 -10.92
CA GLU A 88 7.34 -3.31 -12.04
C GLU A 88 7.07 -2.47 -13.30
N ALA A 89 6.35 -1.35 -13.16
CA ALA A 89 6.12 -0.40 -14.26
C ALA A 89 7.41 0.29 -14.72
N ARG A 90 8.28 0.66 -13.78
CA ARG A 90 9.50 1.46 -14.03
C ARG A 90 10.75 0.87 -13.38
N PRO A 91 11.22 -0.29 -13.84
CA PRO A 91 12.37 -0.96 -13.25
C PRO A 91 13.67 -0.14 -13.37
N GLU A 92 13.82 0.68 -14.40
CA GLU A 92 14.96 1.56 -14.64
C GLU A 92 15.11 2.67 -13.58
N ASP A 93 14.01 3.07 -12.97
CA ASP A 93 13.95 4.09 -11.93
C ASP A 93 13.97 3.52 -10.52
N PHE A 94 13.95 2.19 -10.40
CA PHE A 94 14.08 1.49 -9.13
C PHE A 94 15.55 1.34 -8.74
N VAL A 95 16.04 2.30 -7.95
CA VAL A 95 17.47 2.47 -7.65
C VAL A 95 17.78 2.30 -6.17
N LYS A 96 19.05 2.02 -5.86
CA LYS A 96 19.55 1.96 -4.48
C LYS A 96 19.62 3.37 -3.88
N ASP A 97 19.11 3.52 -2.66
CA ASP A 97 19.29 4.70 -1.81
C ASP A 97 19.31 4.26 -0.34
N GLU A 98 20.44 4.46 0.34
CA GLU A 98 20.71 3.90 1.66
C GLU A 98 19.79 4.43 2.77
N ASN A 99 19.16 5.58 2.56
CA ASN A 99 18.35 6.28 3.57
C ASN A 99 16.85 6.04 3.41
N ARG A 100 16.46 5.16 2.47
CA ARG A 100 15.07 5.02 2.04
C ARG A 100 14.55 3.60 2.10
N TYR A 101 13.23 3.52 2.26
CA TYR A 101 12.45 2.33 2.01
C TYR A 101 11.52 2.59 0.83
N TYR A 102 11.48 1.65 -0.11
CA TYR A 102 10.41 1.57 -1.10
C TYR A 102 9.26 0.74 -0.53
N MET A 103 8.04 1.22 -0.71
CA MET A 103 6.82 0.58 -0.24
C MET A 103 5.86 0.42 -1.42
N ALA A 104 5.56 -0.81 -1.82
CA ALA A 104 4.55 -1.06 -2.85
C ALA A 104 3.13 -1.08 -2.24
N LYS A 105 2.15 -0.52 -2.95
CA LYS A 105 0.73 -0.77 -2.67
C LYS A 105 0.43 -2.20 -3.13
N GLY A 106 0.10 -3.09 -2.21
CA GLY A 106 -0.13 -4.49 -2.53
C GLY A 106 -1.35 -4.64 -3.44
N PRO A 107 -1.32 -5.55 -4.43
CA PRO A 107 -2.52 -5.94 -5.14
C PRO A 107 -3.48 -6.57 -4.14
N GLU A 108 -4.78 -6.26 -4.20
CA GLU A 108 -5.79 -7.00 -3.44
C GLU A 108 -5.83 -8.45 -3.96
N ARG A 109 -4.88 -9.28 -3.52
CA ARG A 109 -4.94 -10.73 -3.75
C ARG A 109 -6.00 -11.29 -2.82
N GLY A 110 -7.22 -11.30 -3.33
CA GLY A 110 -8.26 -12.25 -2.98
C GLY A 110 -8.57 -12.35 -1.49
N ASN A 111 -9.69 -11.74 -1.09
CA ASN A 111 -10.50 -12.28 -0.01
C ASN A 111 -9.80 -12.38 1.37
N ARG A 112 -9.12 -11.32 1.79
CA ARG A 112 -9.18 -10.93 3.21
C ARG A 112 -10.07 -9.72 3.33
N ILE A 113 -11.37 -9.99 3.20
CA ILE A 113 -12.33 -9.23 3.98
C ILE A 113 -11.85 -9.38 5.43
N CYS A 114 -11.19 -8.36 5.99
CA CYS A 114 -11.33 -8.11 7.40
C CYS A 114 -12.85 -7.97 7.57
N LYS A 115 -13.54 -9.08 7.93
CA LYS A 115 -14.98 -9.13 8.17
C LYS A 115 -15.26 -8.40 9.48
N TYR A 116 -14.93 -7.12 9.49
CA TYR A 116 -15.68 -6.14 10.22
C TYR A 116 -16.02 -5.03 9.23
N ARG A 117 -17.32 -4.91 8.96
CA ARG A 117 -17.95 -3.80 8.28
C ARG A 117 -17.71 -2.54 9.11
N ILE A 118 -16.51 -1.98 9.08
CA ILE A 118 -16.37 -0.55 9.29
C ILE A 118 -16.80 0.07 7.97
N VAL A 119 -17.70 1.04 8.04
CA VAL A 119 -18.14 1.85 6.93
C VAL A 119 -16.90 2.61 6.41
N GLY A 120 -16.11 1.97 5.55
CA GLY A 120 -14.78 2.46 5.15
C GLY A 120 -14.38 1.83 3.82
N LYS A 121 -14.06 2.70 2.87
CA LYS A 121 -13.68 2.43 1.46
C LYS A 121 -12.75 1.20 1.35
N ILE A 122 -13.22 0.14 0.67
CA ILE A 122 -12.33 -0.92 0.16
C ILE A 122 -11.36 -0.22 -0.79
N SER A 123 -10.07 -0.20 -0.45
CA SER A 123 -9.05 0.52 -1.22
C SER A 123 -8.46 -0.42 -2.26
N ILE A 124 -9.23 -0.68 -3.31
CA ILE A 124 -8.80 -1.45 -4.47
C ILE A 124 -7.69 -0.65 -5.16
N SER A 125 -6.55 -1.27 -5.44
CA SER A 125 -5.52 -0.63 -6.27
C SER A 125 -6.10 -0.37 -7.66
N VAL A 126 -6.03 0.88 -8.12
CA VAL A 126 -6.51 1.26 -9.45
C VAL A 126 -5.46 0.84 -10.48
N PRO A 127 -5.80 0.03 -11.50
CA PRO A 127 -4.82 -0.39 -12.49
C PRO A 127 -4.22 0.80 -13.24
N LEU A 128 -2.94 0.73 -13.57
CA LEU A 128 -2.26 1.76 -14.36
C LEU A 128 -2.96 1.97 -15.72
N GLY A 129 -3.19 3.24 -16.10
CA GLY A 129 -3.87 3.61 -17.35
C GLY A 129 -5.40 3.49 -17.32
N SER A 130 -6.01 2.97 -16.24
CA SER A 130 -7.47 2.74 -16.20
C SER A 130 -8.28 4.02 -15.94
N ILE A 131 -7.66 5.06 -15.36
CA ILE A 131 -8.28 6.37 -15.09
C ILE A 131 -7.44 7.48 -15.70
N PHE A 132 -8.07 8.63 -15.96
CA PHE A 132 -7.43 9.77 -16.61
C PHE A 132 -6.26 10.34 -15.79
N GLU A 133 -6.39 10.33 -14.46
CA GLU A 133 -5.44 10.88 -13.50
C GLU A 133 -4.24 9.95 -13.22
N LEU A 134 -4.29 8.72 -13.74
CA LEU A 134 -3.24 7.71 -13.63
C LEU A 134 -2.97 7.09 -15.00
N PRO A 135 -2.53 7.90 -15.99
CA PRO A 135 -2.24 7.37 -17.31
C PRO A 135 -0.99 6.49 -17.26
N ALA A 136 -0.89 5.54 -18.18
CA ALA A 136 0.37 4.86 -18.50
C ALA A 136 1.11 5.63 -19.59
N GLU A 137 2.39 5.42 -19.76
CA GLU A 137 3.13 5.97 -20.91
C GLU A 137 3.15 4.99 -22.08
N SER A 138 2.91 3.70 -21.84
CA SER A 138 2.80 2.69 -22.90
C SER A 138 1.98 1.46 -22.50
N CYS A 139 1.60 0.64 -23.48
CA CYS A 139 0.93 -0.64 -23.23
C CYS A 139 1.86 -1.66 -22.56
N GLU A 140 3.16 -1.61 -22.88
CA GLU A 140 4.19 -2.44 -22.26
C GLU A 140 4.35 -2.10 -20.77
N GLU A 141 4.22 -0.83 -20.39
CA GLU A 141 4.23 -0.42 -18.99
C GLU A 141 3.03 -1.02 -18.23
N ILE A 142 1.85 -1.01 -18.83
CA ILE A 142 0.63 -1.63 -18.27
C ILE A 142 0.85 -3.14 -18.12
N GLU A 143 1.39 -3.82 -19.14
CA GLU A 143 1.71 -5.25 -19.07
C GLU A 143 2.69 -5.55 -17.93
N ALA A 144 3.72 -4.72 -17.78
CA ALA A 144 4.72 -4.90 -16.73
C ALA A 144 4.13 -4.72 -15.33
N SER A 145 3.26 -3.71 -15.14
CA SER A 145 2.61 -3.40 -13.87
C SER A 145 1.52 -4.40 -13.49
N GLU A 146 0.59 -4.66 -14.41
CA GLU A 146 -0.69 -5.38 -14.14
C GLU A 146 -0.66 -6.84 -14.62
N GLY A 147 0.31 -7.21 -15.45
CA GLY A 147 0.47 -8.54 -16.04
C GLY A 147 -0.23 -8.71 -17.41
N ARG A 148 0.17 -9.76 -18.12
CA ARG A 148 -0.27 -10.09 -19.50
C ARG A 148 -1.78 -10.14 -19.76
N GLN A 149 -2.58 -10.49 -18.75
CA GLN A 149 -4.02 -10.58 -18.92
C GLN A 149 -4.72 -9.21 -18.93
N ALA A 150 -4.03 -8.16 -18.49
CA ALA A 150 -4.57 -6.81 -18.42
C ALA A 150 -4.51 -6.05 -19.77
N VAL A 151 -3.71 -6.48 -20.76
CA VAL A 151 -3.32 -5.57 -21.85
C VAL A 151 -4.40 -5.33 -22.91
N ASN A 152 -5.41 -6.21 -23.05
CA ASN A 152 -6.46 -6.00 -24.06
C ASN A 152 -7.56 -5.07 -23.54
N GLY A 153 -7.54 -3.82 -23.98
CA GLY A 153 -8.51 -2.81 -23.54
C GLY A 153 -8.19 -1.40 -24.00
N ASN A 154 -9.07 -0.46 -23.68
CA ASN A 154 -8.82 0.96 -23.87
C ASN A 154 -8.23 1.53 -22.58
N TYR A 155 -7.13 2.26 -22.71
CA TYR A 155 -6.37 2.85 -21.62
C TYR A 155 -6.08 4.32 -21.89
N TRP A 156 -5.89 5.08 -20.82
CA TRP A 156 -5.39 6.45 -20.85
C TRP A 156 -3.87 6.41 -20.94
N LEU A 157 -3.33 6.92 -22.05
CA LEU A 157 -1.90 6.96 -22.31
C LEU A 157 -1.40 8.40 -22.41
N ASP A 158 -0.31 8.71 -21.73
CA ASP A 158 0.47 9.95 -21.88
C ASP A 158 1.91 9.61 -22.24
N PHE A 159 2.16 9.48 -23.53
CA PHE A 159 3.48 9.15 -24.10
C PHE A 159 4.55 10.20 -23.85
N THR A 160 4.16 11.41 -23.43
CA THR A 160 5.04 12.59 -23.35
C THR A 160 5.27 13.07 -21.93
N THR A 161 4.61 12.45 -20.93
CA THR A 161 4.52 12.96 -19.55
C THR A 161 4.10 14.44 -19.48
N SER A 162 3.29 14.88 -20.45
CA SER A 162 2.85 16.28 -20.55
C SER A 162 1.68 16.60 -19.62
N GLY A 163 1.09 15.58 -18.99
CA GLY A 163 -0.15 15.66 -18.23
C GLY A 163 -1.41 15.58 -19.10
N ASN A 164 -1.26 15.46 -20.44
CA ASN A 164 -2.37 15.28 -21.36
C ASN A 164 -2.45 13.83 -21.81
N SER A 165 -3.35 13.06 -21.20
CA SER A 165 -3.57 11.67 -21.59
C SER A 165 -4.62 11.55 -22.70
N THR A 166 -4.45 10.55 -23.55
CA THR A 166 -5.37 10.22 -24.64
C THR A 166 -5.81 8.77 -24.52
N SER A 167 -7.07 8.48 -24.87
CA SER A 167 -7.55 7.11 -24.86
C SER A 167 -7.02 6.36 -26.08
N ALA A 168 -6.33 5.25 -25.85
CA ALA A 168 -5.80 4.38 -26.88
C ALA A 168 -6.05 2.92 -26.54
N ARG A 169 -6.12 2.06 -27.56
CA ARG A 169 -6.34 0.64 -27.37
C ARG A 169 -5.00 -0.10 -27.30
N CYS A 170 -4.80 -0.85 -26.22
CA CYS A 170 -3.75 -1.85 -26.09
C CYS A 170 -4.29 -3.22 -26.55
N ALA A 171 -3.45 -3.99 -27.24
CA ALA A 171 -3.82 -5.26 -27.88
C ALA A 171 -2.76 -6.32 -27.64
#